data_AF-A0A7X2PLP6-F1
#
_entry.id   AF-A0A7X2PLP6-F1
#
_cell.length_a   1.000
_cell.length_b   1.000
_cell.length_c   1.000
_cell.angle_alpha   90.00
_cell.angle_beta   90.00
_cell.angle_gamma   90.00
#
_symmetry.space_group_name_H-M   'P 1'
#
loop_
_entity.id
_entity.type
_entity.pdbx_description
1 polymer ?
#
loop_
_entity_poly.entity_id
_entity_poly.type
_entity_poly.pdbx_seq_one_letter_code
_entity_poly.pdbx_strand_id
1 'polypeptide(L)'
;MSVEYRDVKVETRDGLVRISSNVENKSGEAWRPSEGFAFGYHIFDPETDTLVVDGARTVPSGDIAAGELTAVSLEFRMPKEPGRYRIVVSPLMEHGGWHYQKGWPFLLIDAVVDARGAHLEPVRTATSASLGRARAIRALGRAFTLPAAVVWNNWSLIRTLTRRDILGRYRGSFGGVVWTALTPLLLMLTYFFVFGIVLESKFGNDPSRSGYVLYFLAGMLPWLAFSEAVGRAPTLMLEYRNFVKKLVFPVETLPVNLVAAGLVTQVFAVMLFLAGLLIARGSVPASALWMPVLLVPQILLTLGLCWFLAALGVFVRDLGQLIGFLLTLWFFLTPICYEETKLPAMALPLLGKNPIFVLVRAYRLILLDGRPPEWAAMWKLWVASAAVFVAGHAWFYKLRKSFADII
;
A
#
# COMPACT_ATOMS: atom_id res chain seq x y z
N MET A 1 37.37 -6.67 8.70
CA MET A 1 38.05 -6.99 7.43
C MET A 1 37.41 -6.17 6.34
N SER A 2 38.19 -5.39 5.58
CA SER A 2 37.64 -4.45 4.60
C SER A 2 38.60 -4.24 3.43
N VAL A 3 38.11 -3.54 2.41
CA VAL A 3 38.86 -3.02 1.27
C VAL A 3 38.74 -1.50 1.21
N GLU A 4 39.77 -0.80 0.74
CA GLU A 4 39.72 0.62 0.41
C GLU A 4 40.11 0.83 -1.07
N TYR A 5 39.42 1.74 -1.75
CA TYR A 5 39.67 2.05 -3.17
C TYR A 5 40.22 3.46 -3.29
N ARG A 6 41.31 3.63 -4.05
CA ARG A 6 42.00 4.90 -4.30
C ARG A 6 42.26 5.09 -5.79
N ASP A 7 42.37 6.35 -6.23
CA ASP A 7 42.70 6.72 -7.61
C ASP A 7 41.81 6.05 -8.67
N VAL A 8 40.51 5.97 -8.40
CA VAL A 8 39.56 5.31 -9.30
C VAL A 8 39.42 6.11 -10.59
N LYS A 9 39.75 5.49 -11.73
CA LYS A 9 39.59 6.04 -13.08
C LYS A 9 38.66 5.16 -13.89
N VAL A 10 37.75 5.80 -14.61
CA VAL A 10 36.82 5.14 -15.52
C VAL A 10 36.97 5.73 -16.91
N GLU A 11 37.23 4.86 -17.87
CA GLU A 11 37.36 5.19 -19.27
C GLU A 11 36.26 4.47 -20.05
N THR A 12 35.63 5.17 -20.99
CA THR A 12 34.60 4.58 -21.86
C THR A 12 34.96 4.82 -23.31
N ARG A 13 35.01 3.75 -24.10
CA ARG A 13 35.30 3.81 -25.54
C ARG A 13 34.44 2.79 -26.27
N ASP A 14 33.58 3.24 -27.18
CA ASP A 14 32.72 2.37 -28.02
C ASP A 14 31.93 1.29 -27.24
N GLY A 15 31.35 1.67 -26.09
CA GLY A 15 30.56 0.76 -25.23
C GLY A 15 31.39 -0.20 -24.37
N LEU A 16 32.71 -0.14 -24.47
CA LEU A 16 33.66 -0.78 -23.57
C LEU A 16 33.97 0.17 -22.41
N VAL A 17 33.83 -0.33 -21.19
CA VAL A 17 34.11 0.38 -19.94
C VAL A 17 35.32 -0.25 -19.31
N ARG A 18 36.35 0.55 -19.04
CA ARG A 18 37.52 0.16 -18.27
C ARG A 18 37.54 0.90 -16.95
N ILE A 19 37.63 0.16 -15.85
CA ILE A 19 37.73 0.69 -14.50
C ILE A 19 39.10 0.30 -13.97
N SER A 20 39.91 1.30 -13.61
CA SER A 20 41.19 1.10 -12.94
C SER A 20 41.17 1.75 -11.56
N SER A 21 41.75 1.08 -10.57
CA SER A 21 41.78 1.54 -9.18
C SER A 21 42.95 0.94 -8.43
N ASN A 22 43.51 1.69 -7.49
CA ASN A 22 44.43 1.19 -6.49
C ASN A 22 43.62 0.68 -5.30
N VAL A 23 43.78 -0.61 -4.99
CA VAL A 23 43.00 -1.28 -3.95
C VAL A 23 43.91 -1.62 -2.78
N GLU A 24 43.56 -1.16 -1.59
CA GLU A 24 44.30 -1.45 -0.36
C GLU A 24 43.62 -2.57 0.43
N ASN A 25 44.42 -3.56 0.85
CA ASN A 25 43.96 -4.60 1.74
C ASN A 25 43.85 -4.09 3.18
N LYS A 26 42.63 -3.70 3.61
CA LYS A 26 42.33 -3.32 5.00
C LYS A 26 41.80 -4.49 5.82
N SER A 27 42.04 -5.73 5.38
CA SER A 27 41.72 -6.93 6.15
C SER A 27 42.91 -7.35 7.02
N GLY A 28 42.65 -8.20 8.02
CA GLY A 28 43.72 -8.74 8.88
C GLY A 28 44.45 -9.94 8.27
N GLU A 29 44.05 -10.37 7.08
CA GLU A 29 44.56 -11.57 6.40
C GLU A 29 45.09 -11.18 5.02
N ALA A 30 46.05 -11.96 4.51
CA ALA A 30 46.55 -11.78 3.16
C ALA A 30 45.50 -12.26 2.14
N TRP A 31 45.29 -11.49 1.06
CA TRP A 31 44.45 -11.94 -0.04
C TRP A 31 45.27 -12.78 -0.99
N ARG A 32 44.86 -14.04 -1.18
CA ARG A 32 45.62 -15.02 -1.94
C ARG A 32 44.87 -15.46 -3.18
N PRO A 33 45.40 -15.14 -4.38
CA PRO A 33 44.89 -15.69 -5.64
C PRO A 33 44.76 -17.22 -5.63
N SER A 34 45.72 -17.91 -5.00
CA SER A 34 45.75 -19.37 -4.87
C SER A 34 44.58 -19.95 -4.07
N GLU A 35 43.96 -19.15 -3.20
CA GLU A 35 42.77 -19.50 -2.42
C GLU A 35 41.46 -19.06 -3.13
N GLY A 36 41.56 -18.62 -4.38
CA GLY A 36 40.42 -18.19 -5.20
C GLY A 36 39.98 -16.75 -4.98
N PHE A 37 40.85 -15.89 -4.43
CA PHE A 37 40.57 -14.46 -4.31
C PHE A 37 40.69 -13.76 -5.67
N ALA A 38 39.65 -13.02 -6.06
CA ALA A 38 39.63 -12.25 -7.30
C ALA A 38 38.80 -10.97 -7.16
N PHE A 39 38.97 -10.06 -8.11
CA PHE A 39 38.07 -8.93 -8.31
C PHE A 39 37.09 -9.23 -9.44
N GLY A 40 35.86 -8.78 -9.32
CA GLY A 40 34.87 -8.95 -10.39
C GLY A 40 33.85 -7.82 -10.38
N TYR A 41 32.92 -7.91 -11.32
CA TYR A 41 31.80 -7.00 -11.39
C TYR A 41 30.48 -7.75 -11.62
N HIS A 42 29.39 -7.14 -11.12
CA HIS A 42 28.02 -7.50 -11.45
C HIS A 42 27.31 -6.30 -12.06
N ILE A 43 26.42 -6.54 -13.01
CA ILE A 43 25.51 -5.53 -13.55
C ILE A 43 24.09 -5.92 -13.16
N PHE A 44 23.38 -5.01 -12.51
CA PHE A 44 22.00 -5.18 -12.07
C PHE A 44 21.07 -4.21 -12.80
N ASP A 45 19.82 -4.63 -12.95
CA ASP A 45 18.71 -3.70 -13.18
C ASP A 45 18.42 -2.96 -11.87
N PRO A 46 18.56 -1.62 -11.82
CA PRO A 46 18.39 -0.85 -10.59
C PRO A 46 16.94 -0.77 -10.10
N GLU A 47 15.95 -1.10 -10.92
CA GLU A 47 14.53 -1.11 -10.56
C GLU A 47 14.10 -2.45 -9.96
N THR A 48 14.55 -3.55 -10.57
CA THR A 48 14.16 -4.91 -10.15
C THR A 48 15.18 -5.59 -9.24
N ASP A 49 16.40 -5.04 -9.15
CA ASP A 49 17.58 -5.65 -8.49
C ASP A 49 17.95 -7.02 -9.07
N THR A 50 17.50 -7.30 -10.30
CA THR A 50 17.82 -8.53 -11.01
C THR A 50 19.24 -8.46 -11.53
N LEU A 51 20.01 -9.53 -11.31
CA LEU A 51 21.34 -9.67 -11.91
C LEU A 51 21.20 -9.84 -13.42
N VAL A 52 21.75 -8.90 -14.17
CA VAL A 52 21.75 -8.90 -15.64
C VAL A 52 23.02 -9.56 -16.16
N VAL A 53 24.18 -9.19 -15.59
CA VAL A 53 25.48 -9.74 -15.99
C VAL A 53 26.29 -10.13 -14.77
N ASP A 54 26.80 -11.35 -14.80
CA ASP A 54 27.87 -11.80 -13.92
C ASP A 54 29.21 -11.72 -14.68
N GLY A 55 30.09 -10.82 -14.25
CA GLY A 55 31.25 -10.37 -15.03
C GLY A 55 32.45 -11.29 -15.04
N ALA A 56 33.50 -10.95 -15.80
CA ALA A 56 34.77 -11.67 -15.72
C ALA A 56 35.49 -11.43 -14.37
N ARG A 57 36.39 -12.34 -13.99
CA ARG A 57 37.20 -12.23 -12.77
C ARG A 57 38.61 -11.79 -13.13
N THR A 58 39.13 -10.83 -12.38
CA THR A 58 40.50 -10.34 -12.48
C THR A 58 41.26 -10.85 -11.27
N VAL A 59 42.15 -11.79 -11.51
CA VAL A 59 43.01 -12.38 -10.48
C VAL A 59 44.24 -11.49 -10.29
N PRO A 60 44.60 -11.11 -9.05
CA PRO A 60 45.83 -10.36 -8.78
C PRO A 60 47.08 -11.14 -9.19
N SER A 61 48.16 -10.42 -9.51
CA SER A 61 49.44 -11.02 -9.92
C SER A 61 50.17 -11.78 -8.81
N GLY A 62 49.79 -11.57 -7.54
CA GLY A 62 50.40 -12.22 -6.38
C GLY A 62 49.57 -12.03 -5.12
N ASP A 63 50.07 -12.59 -4.02
CA ASP A 63 49.47 -12.42 -2.69
C ASP A 63 49.56 -10.96 -2.24
N ILE A 64 48.49 -10.45 -1.63
CA ILE A 64 48.40 -9.06 -1.16
C ILE A 64 48.32 -9.08 0.36
N ALA A 65 49.39 -8.66 1.04
CA ALA A 65 49.45 -8.61 2.49
C ALA A 65 48.50 -7.55 3.08
N ALA A 66 48.22 -7.65 4.39
CA ALA A 66 47.44 -6.63 5.08
C ALA A 66 48.16 -5.26 5.03
N GLY A 67 47.45 -4.23 4.58
CA GLY A 67 47.95 -2.87 4.36
C GLY A 67 48.60 -2.64 2.98
N GLU A 68 48.74 -3.68 2.15
CA GLU A 68 49.37 -3.57 0.83
C GLU A 68 48.39 -3.02 -0.22
N LEU A 69 48.94 -2.27 -1.17
CA LEU A 69 48.22 -1.68 -2.31
C LEU A 69 48.48 -2.51 -3.57
N THR A 70 47.42 -2.83 -4.31
CA THR A 70 47.52 -3.44 -5.64
C THR A 70 46.76 -2.62 -6.67
N ALA A 71 47.28 -2.52 -7.89
CA ALA A 71 46.53 -1.97 -9.00
C ALA A 71 45.59 -3.04 -9.57
N VAL A 72 44.32 -2.68 -9.78
CA VAL A 72 43.31 -3.55 -10.39
C VAL A 72 42.69 -2.83 -11.57
N SER A 73 42.59 -3.51 -12.71
CA SER A 73 41.90 -3.02 -13.89
C SER A 73 40.89 -4.06 -14.37
N LEU A 74 39.62 -3.65 -14.47
CA LEU A 74 38.55 -4.47 -15.03
C LEU A 74 38.03 -3.83 -16.32
N GLU A 75 37.68 -4.67 -17.28
CA GLU A 75 37.16 -4.25 -18.56
C GLU A 75 35.90 -5.05 -18.90
N PHE A 76 34.84 -4.34 -19.30
CA PHE A 76 33.58 -4.97 -19.66
C PHE A 76 32.79 -4.14 -20.66
N ARG A 77 31.86 -4.80 -21.35
CA ARG A 77 30.92 -4.13 -22.26
C ARG A 77 29.59 -3.91 -21.57
N MET A 78 28.99 -2.76 -21.83
CA MET A 78 27.63 -2.48 -21.36
C MET A 78 26.60 -3.33 -22.14
N PRO A 79 25.48 -3.71 -21.50
CA PRO A 79 24.38 -4.37 -22.19
C PRO A 79 23.91 -3.54 -23.40
N LYS A 80 23.53 -4.21 -24.49
CA LYS A 80 23.07 -3.54 -25.72
C LYS A 80 21.65 -2.99 -25.60
N GLU A 81 20.87 -3.52 -24.66
CA GLU A 81 19.48 -3.11 -24.45
C GLU A 81 19.43 -1.72 -23.80
N PRO A 82 18.68 -0.76 -24.37
CA PRO A 82 18.51 0.56 -23.77
C PRO A 82 17.88 0.44 -22.38
N GLY A 83 18.47 1.11 -21.39
CA GLY A 83 18.02 0.98 -20.01
C GLY A 83 18.96 1.61 -19.01
N ARG A 84 18.53 1.61 -17.75
CA ARG A 84 19.39 1.98 -16.62
C ARG A 84 20.03 0.72 -16.04
N TYR A 85 21.31 0.80 -15.72
CA TYR A 85 22.07 -0.30 -15.16
C TYR A 85 22.85 0.15 -13.95
N ARG A 86 23.06 -0.77 -13.01
CA ARG A 86 23.90 -0.56 -11.83
C ARG A 86 25.05 -1.54 -11.85
N ILE A 87 26.27 -1.03 -11.93
CA ILE A 87 27.48 -1.83 -11.86
C ILE A 87 28.02 -1.82 -10.43
N VAL A 88 28.32 -3.02 -9.92
CA VAL A 88 28.94 -3.26 -8.62
C VAL A 88 30.28 -3.94 -8.86
N VAL A 89 31.38 -3.32 -8.46
CA VAL A 89 32.73 -3.91 -8.55
C VAL A 89 33.25 -4.19 -7.14
N SER A 90 33.57 -5.45 -6.87
CA SER A 90 33.92 -5.91 -5.53
C SER A 90 34.92 -7.07 -5.61
N PRO A 91 35.75 -7.25 -4.57
CA PRO A 91 36.43 -8.52 -4.36
C PRO A 91 35.42 -9.64 -4.10
N LEU A 92 35.81 -10.84 -4.47
CA LEU A 92 35.12 -12.10 -4.22
C LEU A 92 36.13 -13.20 -3.88
N MET A 93 35.60 -14.29 -3.34
CA MET A 93 36.31 -15.54 -3.17
C MET A 93 35.49 -16.62 -3.90
N GLU A 94 36.07 -17.37 -4.82
CA GLU A 94 35.33 -18.30 -5.70
C GLU A 94 34.39 -19.24 -4.92
N HIS A 95 34.87 -19.81 -3.81
CA HIS A 95 34.09 -20.69 -2.96
C HIS A 95 33.42 -19.98 -1.77
N GLY A 96 33.76 -18.70 -1.55
CA GLY A 96 33.31 -17.90 -0.40
C GLY A 96 32.28 -16.82 -0.75
N GLY A 97 31.95 -16.64 -2.03
CA GLY A 97 31.02 -15.63 -2.52
C GLY A 97 31.60 -14.21 -2.56
N TRP A 98 30.73 -13.24 -2.79
CA TRP A 98 31.12 -11.84 -2.95
C TRP A 98 31.28 -11.12 -1.62
N HIS A 99 32.37 -10.35 -1.46
CA HIS A 99 32.62 -9.64 -0.20
C HIS A 99 31.66 -8.47 0.04
N TYR A 100 31.10 -7.84 -1.01
CA TYR A 100 30.06 -6.82 -0.82
C TYR A 100 28.79 -7.36 -0.14
N GLN A 101 28.48 -8.65 -0.32
CA GLN A 101 27.36 -9.31 0.37
C GLN A 101 27.67 -9.48 1.86
N LYS A 102 28.96 -9.62 2.21
CA LYS A 102 29.47 -9.64 3.59
C LYS A 102 29.66 -8.23 4.18
N GLY A 103 29.22 -7.19 3.50
CA GLY A 103 29.24 -5.80 3.99
C GLY A 103 30.51 -5.01 3.65
N TRP A 104 31.42 -5.57 2.85
CA TRP A 104 32.61 -4.82 2.44
C TRP A 104 32.24 -3.65 1.53
N PRO A 105 33.01 -2.55 1.54
CA PRO A 105 32.90 -1.50 0.54
C PRO A 105 33.12 -2.04 -0.87
N PHE A 106 32.45 -1.43 -1.84
CA PHE A 106 32.60 -1.74 -3.27
C PHE A 106 32.45 -0.47 -4.10
N LEU A 107 32.91 -0.50 -5.34
CA LEU A 107 32.68 0.58 -6.29
C LEU A 107 31.30 0.40 -6.92
N LEU A 108 30.51 1.47 -6.88
CA LEU A 108 29.18 1.57 -7.42
C LEU A 108 29.17 2.59 -8.56
N ILE A 109 28.72 2.15 -9.73
CA ILE A 109 28.50 3.01 -10.90
C ILE A 109 27.05 2.81 -11.36
N ASP A 110 26.28 3.88 -11.47
CA ASP A 110 25.00 3.84 -12.18
C ASP A 110 25.23 4.31 -13.63
N ALA A 111 24.53 3.70 -14.58
CA ALA A 111 24.73 3.89 -16.00
C ALA A 111 23.39 3.99 -16.73
N VAL A 112 23.34 4.78 -17.79
CA VAL A 112 22.21 4.83 -18.71
C VAL A 112 22.70 4.47 -20.11
N VAL A 113 22.11 3.43 -20.69
CA VAL A 113 22.37 3.03 -22.08
C VAL A 113 21.20 3.51 -22.93
N ASP A 114 21.49 4.29 -23.97
CA ASP A 114 20.52 4.75 -24.95
C ASP A 114 21.06 4.57 -26.39
N ALA A 115 20.35 5.10 -27.38
CA ALA A 115 20.75 4.99 -28.79
C ALA A 115 22.08 5.72 -29.13
N ARG A 116 22.56 6.61 -28.25
CA ARG A 116 23.80 7.37 -28.42
C ARG A 116 24.99 6.73 -27.71
N GLY A 117 24.75 5.73 -26.85
CA GLY A 117 25.79 4.95 -26.18
C GLY A 117 25.51 4.77 -24.69
N ALA A 118 26.55 4.41 -23.94
CA ALA A 118 26.47 4.27 -22.49
C ALA A 118 27.02 5.51 -21.79
N HIS A 119 26.20 6.15 -20.97
CA HIS A 119 26.56 7.28 -20.12
C HIS A 119 26.69 6.81 -18.67
N LEU A 120 27.89 6.96 -18.09
CA LEU A 120 28.20 6.54 -16.72
C LEU A 120 28.10 7.74 -15.76
N GLU A 121 27.46 7.54 -14.61
CA GLU A 121 27.53 8.46 -13.48
C GLU A 121 28.89 8.34 -12.77
N PRO A 122 29.32 9.37 -11.99
CA PRO A 122 30.56 9.32 -11.22
C PRO A 122 30.62 8.10 -10.29
N VAL A 123 31.79 7.45 -10.24
CA VAL A 123 32.01 6.31 -9.35
C VAL A 123 31.96 6.77 -7.91
N ARG A 124 31.25 5.99 -7.08
CA ARG A 124 31.22 6.17 -5.64
C ARG A 124 31.51 4.87 -4.93
N THR A 125 32.12 4.95 -3.76
CA THR A 125 32.22 3.80 -2.87
C THR A 125 30.92 3.66 -2.08
N ALA A 126 30.40 2.43 -2.01
CA ALA A 126 29.18 2.12 -1.29
C ALA A 126 29.33 0.82 -0.50
N THR A 127 28.40 0.59 0.43
CA THR A 127 28.26 -0.69 1.14
C THR A 127 26.85 -1.22 0.90
N SER A 128 26.64 -2.51 1.13
CA SER A 128 25.30 -3.12 1.02
C SER A 128 24.31 -2.43 1.97
N ALA A 129 24.77 -2.03 3.17
CA ALA A 129 23.98 -1.28 4.14
C ALA A 129 23.61 0.14 3.66
N SER A 130 24.54 0.90 3.07
CA SER A 130 24.26 2.26 2.58
C SER A 130 23.31 2.25 1.39
N LEU A 131 23.46 1.29 0.47
CA LEU A 131 22.51 1.03 -0.61
C LEU A 131 21.15 0.60 -0.08
N GLY A 132 21.11 -0.31 0.91
CA GLY A 132 19.88 -0.73 1.56
C GLY A 132 19.12 0.44 2.19
N ARG A 133 19.80 1.33 2.92
CA ARG A 133 19.20 2.54 3.51
C ARG A 133 18.69 3.52 2.44
N ALA A 134 19.48 3.80 1.41
CA ALA A 134 19.08 4.69 0.32
C ALA A 134 17.90 4.13 -0.49
N ARG A 135 17.83 2.79 -0.63
CA ARG A 135 16.67 2.10 -1.19
C ARG A 135 15.46 2.23 -0.28
N ALA A 136 15.61 1.98 1.03
CA ALA A 136 14.51 2.07 1.99
C ALA A 136 13.90 3.48 2.01
N ILE A 137 14.72 4.54 1.99
CA ILE A 137 14.25 5.94 1.95
C ILE A 137 13.53 6.24 0.63
N ARG A 138 14.10 5.85 -0.53
CA ARG A 138 13.43 6.02 -1.83
C ARG A 138 12.15 5.19 -1.95
N ALA A 139 12.16 3.98 -1.43
CA ALA A 139 11.02 3.08 -1.39
C ALA A 139 9.93 3.63 -0.48
N LEU A 140 10.28 4.24 0.65
CA LEU A 140 9.33 4.90 1.55
C LEU A 140 8.66 6.08 0.84
N GLY A 141 9.44 6.97 0.22
CA GLY A 141 8.89 8.07 -0.57
C GLY A 141 7.97 7.58 -1.70
N ARG A 142 8.43 6.58 -2.47
CA ARG A 142 7.63 5.93 -3.51
C ARG A 142 6.38 5.23 -2.95
N ALA A 143 6.41 4.66 -1.76
CA ALA A 143 5.27 3.94 -1.18
C ALA A 143 4.09 4.87 -0.87
N PHE A 144 4.35 6.16 -0.60
CA PHE A 144 3.29 7.16 -0.46
C PHE A 144 2.86 7.76 -1.81
N THR A 145 3.79 7.99 -2.74
CA THR A 145 3.47 8.66 -4.02
C THR A 145 2.91 7.72 -5.08
N LEU A 146 3.35 6.46 -5.12
CA LEU A 146 2.92 5.47 -6.11
C LEU A 146 1.41 5.19 -6.08
N PRO A 147 0.78 4.85 -4.95
CA PRO A 147 -0.65 4.58 -4.94
C PRO A 147 -1.47 5.81 -5.36
N ALA A 148 -1.09 7.01 -4.91
CA ALA A 148 -1.74 8.25 -5.32
C ALA A 148 -1.55 8.53 -6.83
N ALA A 149 -0.34 8.34 -7.36
CA ALA A 149 -0.04 8.52 -8.78
C ALA A 149 -0.78 7.49 -9.65
N VAL A 150 -0.90 6.24 -9.21
CA VAL A 150 -1.67 5.20 -9.91
C VAL A 150 -3.14 5.60 -9.99
N VAL A 151 -3.73 6.09 -8.89
CA VAL A 151 -5.11 6.57 -8.90
C VAL A 151 -5.27 7.77 -9.83
N TRP A 152 -4.36 8.73 -9.76
CA TRP A 152 -4.42 9.95 -10.56
C TRP A 152 -4.29 9.69 -12.07
N ASN A 153 -3.28 8.92 -12.46
CA ASN A 153 -3.02 8.61 -13.87
C ASN A 153 -4.11 7.74 -14.51
N ASN A 154 -4.85 6.98 -13.69
CA ASN A 154 -5.90 6.06 -14.15
C ASN A 154 -7.32 6.54 -13.79
N TRP A 155 -7.50 7.82 -13.47
CA TRP A 155 -8.79 8.36 -13.01
C TRP A 155 -9.95 8.11 -13.99
N SER A 156 -9.72 8.26 -15.29
CA SER A 156 -10.73 8.00 -16.33
C SER A 156 -11.16 6.53 -16.38
N LEU A 157 -10.20 5.62 -16.20
CA LEU A 157 -10.45 4.18 -16.12
C LEU A 157 -11.23 3.84 -14.84
N ILE A 158 -10.80 4.34 -13.69
CA ILE A 158 -11.48 4.13 -12.40
C ILE A 158 -12.93 4.60 -12.50
N ARG A 159 -13.18 5.83 -12.98
CA ARG A 159 -14.53 6.36 -13.17
C ARG A 159 -15.40 5.45 -14.05
N THR A 160 -14.83 4.92 -15.14
CA THR A 160 -15.55 4.02 -16.06
C THR A 160 -15.88 2.69 -15.39
N LEU A 161 -14.94 2.11 -14.64
CA LEU A 161 -15.15 0.88 -13.89
C LEU A 161 -16.15 1.05 -12.75
N THR A 162 -16.13 2.18 -12.05
CA THR A 162 -17.06 2.48 -10.96
C THR A 162 -18.46 2.65 -11.49
N ARG A 163 -18.61 3.41 -12.58
CA ARG A 163 -19.91 3.52 -13.28
C ARG A 163 -20.41 2.15 -13.72
N ARG A 164 -19.53 1.30 -14.26
CA ARG A 164 -19.89 -0.06 -14.68
C ARG A 164 -20.27 -0.96 -13.50
N ASP A 165 -19.56 -0.90 -12.38
CA ASP A 165 -19.88 -1.70 -11.18
C ASP A 165 -21.25 -1.31 -10.64
N ILE A 166 -21.51 -0.01 -10.44
CA ILE A 166 -22.79 0.50 -9.90
C ILE A 166 -23.95 0.19 -10.83
N LEU A 167 -23.84 0.51 -12.13
CA LEU A 167 -24.89 0.22 -13.10
C LEU A 167 -25.04 -1.28 -13.36
N GLY A 168 -23.96 -2.04 -13.23
CA GLY A 168 -23.91 -3.48 -13.41
C GLY A 168 -24.74 -4.23 -12.37
N ARG A 169 -24.71 -3.78 -11.10
CA ARG A 169 -25.49 -4.37 -10.00
C ARG A 169 -26.99 -4.42 -10.27
N TYR A 170 -27.51 -3.45 -11.01
CA TYR A 170 -28.95 -3.32 -11.28
C TYR A 170 -29.29 -3.52 -12.76
N ARG A 171 -28.33 -4.02 -13.55
CA ARG A 171 -28.54 -4.26 -14.98
C ARG A 171 -29.56 -5.39 -15.16
N GLY A 172 -30.65 -5.10 -15.87
CA GLY A 172 -31.77 -6.04 -16.07
C GLY A 172 -32.81 -6.02 -14.95
N SER A 173 -32.66 -5.18 -13.92
CA SER A 173 -33.71 -4.93 -12.92
C SER A 173 -34.64 -3.81 -13.38
N PHE A 174 -35.94 -3.96 -13.15
CA PHE A 174 -36.96 -2.94 -13.47
C PHE A 174 -36.66 -1.58 -12.81
N GLY A 175 -36.14 -1.59 -11.58
CA GLY A 175 -35.83 -0.37 -10.82
C GLY A 175 -34.48 0.29 -11.16
N GLY A 176 -33.59 -0.37 -11.90
CA GLY A 176 -32.31 0.19 -12.33
C GLY A 176 -31.52 0.94 -11.25
N VAL A 177 -31.06 2.15 -11.55
CA VAL A 177 -30.22 2.96 -10.63
C VAL A 177 -30.96 3.41 -9.35
N VAL A 178 -32.30 3.45 -9.37
CA VAL A 178 -33.14 3.86 -8.23
C VAL A 178 -32.86 3.00 -7.00
N TRP A 179 -32.51 1.73 -7.20
CA TRP A 179 -32.12 0.82 -6.13
C TRP A 179 -30.95 1.32 -5.27
N THR A 180 -30.01 2.06 -5.85
CA THR A 180 -28.89 2.66 -5.09
C THR A 180 -29.36 3.61 -3.99
N ALA A 181 -30.46 4.32 -4.22
CA ALA A 181 -31.08 5.21 -3.23
C ALA A 181 -32.15 4.48 -2.40
N LEU A 182 -32.89 3.55 -3.02
CA LEU A 182 -33.96 2.81 -2.37
C LEU A 182 -33.45 1.83 -1.32
N THR A 183 -32.31 1.16 -1.55
CA THR A 183 -31.72 0.22 -0.59
C THR A 183 -31.39 0.88 0.77
N PRO A 184 -30.62 1.98 0.84
CA PRO A 184 -30.37 2.65 2.11
C PRO A 184 -31.67 3.22 2.73
N LEU A 185 -32.63 3.67 1.92
CA LEU A 185 -33.94 4.12 2.43
C LEU A 185 -34.72 2.99 3.10
N LEU A 186 -34.86 1.84 2.44
CA LEU A 186 -35.55 0.68 2.99
C LEU A 186 -34.87 0.19 4.26
N LEU A 187 -33.53 0.19 4.29
CA LEU A 187 -32.75 -0.15 5.47
C LEU A 187 -33.03 0.83 6.62
N MET A 188 -33.05 2.14 6.35
CA MET A 188 -33.41 3.15 7.34
C MET A 188 -34.83 2.98 7.87
N LEU A 189 -35.81 2.77 6.99
CA LEU A 189 -37.20 2.57 7.36
C LEU A 189 -37.38 1.29 8.19
N THR A 190 -36.68 0.21 7.83
CA THR A 190 -36.71 -1.05 8.57
C THR A 190 -36.22 -0.85 10.00
N TYR A 191 -35.07 -0.18 10.17
CA TYR A 191 -34.53 0.08 11.50
C TYR A 191 -35.35 1.10 12.29
N PHE A 192 -35.94 2.10 11.63
CA PHE A 192 -36.90 2.99 12.26
C PHE A 192 -38.12 2.22 12.78
N PHE A 193 -38.69 1.34 11.97
CA PHE A 193 -39.82 0.51 12.37
C PHE A 193 -39.47 -0.40 13.56
N VAL A 194 -38.38 -1.17 13.47
CA VAL A 194 -38.01 -2.12 14.53
C VAL A 194 -37.64 -1.39 15.82
N PHE A 195 -36.75 -0.40 15.78
CA PHE A 195 -36.24 0.20 17.00
C PHE A 195 -37.07 1.36 17.53
N GLY A 196 -37.71 2.13 16.64
CA GLY A 196 -38.55 3.26 17.01
C GLY A 196 -39.99 2.88 17.35
N ILE A 197 -40.57 1.92 16.60
CA ILE A 197 -41.99 1.53 16.77
C ILE A 197 -42.13 0.24 17.58
N VAL A 198 -41.40 -0.83 17.24
CA VAL A 198 -41.58 -2.14 17.89
C VAL A 198 -40.92 -2.20 19.27
N LEU A 199 -39.67 -1.78 19.36
CA LEU A 199 -38.88 -1.87 20.61
C LEU A 199 -39.00 -0.63 21.50
N GLU A 200 -39.61 0.46 21.01
CA GLU A 200 -39.71 1.77 21.68
C GLU A 200 -38.41 2.20 22.38
N SER A 201 -37.27 1.92 21.74
CA SER A 201 -35.96 2.08 22.37
C SER A 201 -35.65 3.57 22.63
N LYS A 202 -35.40 3.90 23.89
CA LYS A 202 -35.03 5.26 24.33
C LYS A 202 -33.50 5.40 24.33
N PHE A 203 -33.01 6.56 23.90
CA PHE A 203 -31.59 6.89 23.86
C PHE A 203 -31.33 8.17 24.66
N GLY A 204 -30.51 8.08 25.71
CA GLY A 204 -30.18 9.22 26.58
C GLY A 204 -31.41 9.92 27.20
N ASN A 205 -31.30 11.25 27.38
CA ASN A 205 -32.35 12.12 27.92
C ASN A 205 -33.31 12.69 26.84
N ASP A 206 -33.21 12.25 25.58
CA ASP A 206 -34.08 12.73 24.50
C ASP A 206 -35.40 11.93 24.51
N PRO A 207 -36.56 12.56 24.79
CA PRO A 207 -37.85 11.87 24.88
C PRO A 207 -38.43 11.46 23.51
N SER A 208 -37.77 11.81 22.39
CA SER A 208 -38.28 11.50 21.05
C SER A 208 -38.03 10.05 20.62
N ARG A 209 -39.04 9.41 20.01
CA ARG A 209 -38.97 8.04 19.43
C ARG A 209 -37.92 7.89 18.32
N SER A 210 -37.41 9.01 17.78
CA SER A 210 -36.40 9.06 16.72
C SER A 210 -34.96 9.06 17.23
N GLY A 211 -34.72 9.32 18.53
CA GLY A 211 -33.36 9.48 19.08
C GLY A 211 -32.47 8.27 18.86
N TYR A 212 -32.94 7.07 19.23
CA TYR A 212 -32.17 5.83 19.02
C TYR A 212 -31.98 5.53 17.52
N VAL A 213 -33.02 5.74 16.71
CA VAL A 213 -32.94 5.45 15.28
C VAL A 213 -31.89 6.34 14.61
N LEU A 214 -31.87 7.63 14.92
CA LEU A 214 -30.85 8.56 14.42
C LEU A 214 -29.45 8.16 14.90
N TYR A 215 -29.32 7.73 16.16
CA TYR A 215 -28.06 7.23 16.72
C TYR A 215 -27.52 5.99 16.01
N PHE A 216 -28.40 5.02 15.75
CA PHE A 216 -28.07 3.79 15.04
C PHE A 216 -27.69 4.08 13.59
N LEU A 217 -28.52 4.85 12.88
CA LEU A 217 -28.30 5.18 11.47
C LEU A 217 -27.02 5.98 11.27
N ALA A 218 -26.70 6.94 12.14
CA ALA A 218 -25.44 7.68 12.09
C ALA A 218 -24.21 6.75 12.19
N GLY A 219 -24.28 5.71 13.03
CA GLY A 219 -23.23 4.70 13.13
C GLY A 219 -23.15 3.75 11.93
N MET A 220 -24.28 3.50 11.27
CA MET A 220 -24.32 2.66 10.06
C MET A 220 -23.68 3.32 8.84
N LEU A 221 -23.67 4.66 8.75
CA LEU A 221 -23.14 5.39 7.59
C LEU A 221 -21.69 5.00 7.21
N PRO A 222 -20.69 5.09 8.12
CA PRO A 222 -19.34 4.64 7.78
C PRO A 222 -19.24 3.12 7.64
N TRP A 223 -20.02 2.36 8.41
CA TRP A 223 -19.97 0.90 8.43
C TRP A 223 -20.40 0.27 7.11
N LEU A 224 -21.48 0.77 6.49
CA LEU A 224 -22.04 0.19 5.28
C LEU A 224 -21.03 0.25 4.11
N ALA A 225 -20.44 1.42 3.84
CA ALA A 225 -19.44 1.53 2.77
C ALA A 225 -18.17 0.73 3.07
N PHE A 226 -17.72 0.73 4.33
CA PHE A 226 -16.55 -0.03 4.76
C PHE A 226 -16.75 -1.54 4.53
N SER A 227 -17.82 -2.10 5.09
CA SER A 227 -18.10 -3.54 5.03
C SER A 227 -18.42 -4.01 3.62
N GLU A 228 -19.07 -3.18 2.79
CA GLU A 228 -19.32 -3.49 1.38
C GLU A 228 -18.00 -3.67 0.60
N ALA A 229 -17.08 -2.71 0.72
CA ALA A 229 -15.82 -2.74 -0.02
C ALA A 229 -14.88 -3.84 0.51
N VAL A 230 -14.75 -3.97 1.83
CA VAL A 230 -13.87 -4.96 2.47
C VAL A 230 -14.39 -6.38 2.24
N GLY A 231 -15.72 -6.59 2.30
CA GLY A 231 -16.33 -7.90 2.10
C GLY A 231 -16.14 -8.46 0.69
N ARG A 232 -16.13 -7.59 -0.33
CA ARG A 232 -15.89 -7.97 -1.74
C ARG A 232 -14.41 -8.08 -2.11
N ALA A 233 -13.51 -7.54 -1.31
CA ALA A 233 -12.10 -7.48 -1.65
C ALA A 233 -11.46 -8.85 -1.92
N PRO A 234 -11.68 -9.92 -1.12
CA PRO A 234 -11.05 -11.22 -1.34
C PRO A 234 -11.36 -11.86 -2.70
N THR A 235 -12.58 -11.70 -3.21
CA THR A 235 -13.02 -12.33 -4.47
C THR A 235 -12.71 -11.47 -5.70
N LEU A 236 -12.27 -10.23 -5.50
CA LEU A 236 -12.17 -9.22 -6.54
C LEU A 236 -11.30 -9.65 -7.74
N MET A 237 -10.13 -10.22 -7.49
CA MET A 237 -9.23 -10.66 -8.56
C MET A 237 -9.84 -11.83 -9.37
N LEU A 238 -10.61 -12.69 -8.69
CA LEU A 238 -11.30 -13.83 -9.30
C LEU A 238 -12.55 -13.40 -10.07
N GLU A 239 -13.17 -12.26 -9.76
CA GLU A 239 -14.26 -11.66 -10.53
C GLU A 239 -13.73 -11.02 -11.83
N TYR A 240 -12.52 -10.44 -11.78
CA TYR A 240 -11.92 -9.72 -12.90
C TYR A 240 -10.79 -10.50 -13.62
N ARG A 241 -10.79 -11.85 -13.60
CA ARG A 241 -9.70 -12.69 -14.18
C ARG A 241 -9.32 -12.33 -15.61
N ASN A 242 -10.31 -11.99 -16.44
CA ASN A 242 -10.10 -11.62 -17.83
C ASN A 242 -9.22 -10.37 -17.97
N PHE A 243 -9.37 -9.38 -17.07
CA PHE A 243 -8.51 -8.20 -17.05
C PHE A 243 -7.10 -8.53 -16.55
N VAL A 244 -6.99 -9.44 -15.58
CA VAL A 244 -5.69 -9.82 -15.00
C VAL A 244 -4.83 -10.61 -15.99
N LYS A 245 -5.44 -11.50 -16.79
CA LYS A 245 -4.68 -12.41 -17.69
C LYS A 245 -4.44 -11.89 -19.10
N LYS A 246 -5.35 -11.07 -19.65
CA LYS A 246 -5.40 -10.85 -21.12
C LYS A 246 -5.05 -9.43 -21.56
N LEU A 247 -4.88 -8.50 -20.64
CA LEU A 247 -4.63 -7.08 -20.96
C LEU A 247 -3.51 -6.55 -20.08
N VAL A 248 -2.72 -5.59 -20.59
CA VAL A 248 -1.80 -4.77 -19.78
C VAL A 248 -2.67 -3.82 -18.94
N PHE A 249 -3.26 -4.38 -17.88
CA PHE A 249 -4.26 -3.71 -17.06
C PHE A 249 -3.67 -3.34 -15.70
N PRO A 250 -3.84 -2.09 -15.21
CA PRO A 250 -3.36 -1.68 -13.90
C PRO A 250 -4.26 -2.29 -12.81
N VAL A 251 -4.01 -3.55 -12.45
CA VAL A 251 -4.82 -4.33 -11.49
C VAL A 251 -4.99 -3.67 -10.12
N GLU A 252 -4.08 -2.77 -9.75
CA GLU A 252 -4.15 -1.94 -8.52
C GLU A 252 -5.36 -1.01 -8.48
N THR A 253 -5.95 -0.70 -9.63
CA THR A 253 -7.15 0.15 -9.74
C THR A 253 -8.44 -0.59 -9.35
N LEU A 254 -8.44 -1.92 -9.31
CA LEU A 254 -9.64 -2.70 -8.99
C LEU A 254 -10.07 -2.52 -7.52
N PRO A 255 -9.18 -2.60 -6.50
CA PRO A 255 -9.59 -2.31 -5.12
C PRO A 255 -10.08 -0.87 -4.93
N VAL A 256 -9.51 0.09 -5.66
CA VAL A 256 -9.97 1.49 -5.67
C VAL A 256 -11.41 1.58 -6.16
N ASN A 257 -11.77 0.79 -7.16
CA ASN A 257 -13.13 0.72 -7.69
C ASN A 257 -14.16 0.27 -6.64
N LEU A 258 -13.83 -0.73 -5.82
CA LEU A 258 -14.71 -1.19 -4.74
C LEU A 258 -14.99 -0.09 -3.72
N VAL A 259 -13.93 0.61 -3.28
CA VAL A 259 -14.05 1.71 -2.32
C VAL A 259 -14.85 2.86 -2.93
N ALA A 260 -14.57 3.24 -4.19
CA ALA A 260 -15.32 4.28 -4.89
C ALA A 260 -16.81 3.95 -5.01
N ALA A 261 -17.15 2.70 -5.34
CA ALA A 261 -18.54 2.26 -5.42
C ALA A 261 -19.25 2.32 -4.05
N GLY A 262 -18.61 1.85 -2.99
CA GLY A 262 -19.13 1.93 -1.62
C GLY A 262 -19.33 3.38 -1.17
N LEU A 263 -18.39 4.28 -1.48
CA LEU A 263 -18.51 5.71 -1.17
C LEU A 263 -19.70 6.36 -1.89
N VAL A 264 -19.99 5.98 -3.14
CA VAL A 264 -21.19 6.48 -3.83
C VAL A 264 -22.45 6.09 -3.06
N THR A 265 -22.56 4.82 -2.65
CA THR A 265 -23.68 4.36 -1.80
C THR A 265 -23.74 5.14 -0.48
N GLN A 266 -22.60 5.40 0.16
CA GLN A 266 -22.55 6.19 1.39
C GLN A 266 -22.96 7.64 1.19
N VAL A 267 -22.62 8.27 0.06
CA VAL A 267 -23.07 9.63 -0.25
C VAL A 267 -24.60 9.68 -0.32
N PHE A 268 -25.24 8.72 -0.99
CA PHE A 268 -26.70 8.61 -0.98
C PHE A 268 -27.26 8.38 0.42
N ALA A 269 -26.66 7.50 1.21
CA ALA A 269 -27.08 7.24 2.58
C ALA A 269 -26.93 8.48 3.49
N VAL A 270 -25.83 9.22 3.37
CA VAL A 270 -25.60 10.47 4.12
C VAL A 270 -26.60 11.54 3.70
N MET A 271 -26.84 11.74 2.40
CA MET A 271 -27.84 12.71 1.92
C MET A 271 -29.23 12.39 2.48
N LEU A 272 -29.62 11.12 2.45
CA LEU A 272 -30.91 10.69 2.98
C LEU A 272 -30.98 10.86 4.50
N PHE A 273 -29.90 10.54 5.21
CA PHE A 273 -29.81 10.75 6.65
C PHE A 273 -29.93 12.22 7.01
N LEU A 274 -29.25 13.12 6.30
CA LEU A 274 -29.33 14.57 6.52
C LEU A 274 -30.73 15.12 6.24
N ALA A 275 -31.41 14.62 5.19
CA ALA A 275 -32.81 14.95 4.93
C ALA A 275 -33.71 14.48 6.08
N GLY A 276 -33.52 13.25 6.56
CA GLY A 276 -34.23 12.72 7.72
C GLY A 276 -33.97 13.52 9.01
N LEU A 277 -32.73 13.97 9.22
CA LEU A 277 -32.34 14.82 10.34
C LEU A 277 -33.01 16.20 10.27
N LEU A 278 -33.04 16.81 9.09
CA LEU A 278 -33.73 18.09 8.85
C LEU A 278 -35.23 17.98 9.14
N ILE A 279 -35.88 16.88 8.71
CA ILE A 279 -37.30 16.64 8.99
C ILE A 279 -37.54 16.39 10.48
N ALA A 280 -36.67 15.61 11.14
CA ALA A 280 -36.86 15.21 12.53
C ALA A 280 -36.50 16.32 13.54
N ARG A 281 -35.48 17.14 13.27
CA ARG A 281 -34.94 18.16 14.20
C ARG A 281 -35.06 19.59 13.69
N GLY A 282 -35.59 19.81 12.50
CA GLY A 282 -35.76 21.15 11.90
C GLY A 282 -34.47 21.83 11.44
N SER A 283 -33.30 21.24 11.68
CA SER A 283 -32.01 21.81 11.28
C SER A 283 -30.93 20.73 11.10
N VAL A 284 -29.91 21.05 10.32
CA VAL A 284 -28.68 20.24 10.18
C VAL A 284 -27.54 20.96 10.92
N PRO A 285 -26.82 20.31 11.83
CA PRO A 285 -25.70 20.93 12.53
C PRO A 285 -24.61 21.39 11.55
N ALA A 286 -24.06 22.59 11.76
CA ALA A 286 -22.95 23.11 10.97
C ALA A 286 -21.69 22.23 11.07
N SER A 287 -21.55 21.45 12.14
CA SER A 287 -20.49 20.45 12.31
C SER A 287 -20.48 19.36 11.23
N ALA A 288 -21.56 19.16 10.48
CA ALA A 288 -21.56 18.27 9.31
C ALA A 288 -20.52 18.67 8.25
N LEU A 289 -20.05 19.93 8.23
CA LEU A 289 -18.96 20.38 7.37
C LEU A 289 -17.62 19.66 7.64
N TRP A 290 -17.46 19.04 8.82
CA TRP A 290 -16.28 18.22 9.15
C TRP A 290 -16.25 16.86 8.44
N MET A 291 -17.31 16.47 7.71
CA MET A 291 -17.40 15.19 6.99
C MET A 291 -16.15 14.83 6.18
N PRO A 292 -15.52 15.73 5.38
CA PRO A 292 -14.31 15.40 4.63
C PRO A 292 -13.15 14.92 5.52
N VAL A 293 -13.04 15.44 6.75
CA VAL A 293 -11.98 15.06 7.71
C VAL A 293 -12.16 13.62 8.21
N LEU A 294 -13.39 13.11 8.23
CA LEU A 294 -13.71 11.72 8.60
C LEU A 294 -13.59 10.78 7.38
N LEU A 295 -13.92 11.29 6.18
CA LEU A 295 -13.86 10.49 4.95
C LEU A 295 -12.44 10.11 4.56
N VAL A 296 -11.46 11.02 4.66
CA VAL A 296 -10.08 10.71 4.26
C VAL A 296 -9.50 9.48 5.01
N PRO A 297 -9.50 9.41 6.34
CA PRO A 297 -8.97 8.23 7.04
C PRO A 297 -9.83 6.98 6.81
N GLN A 298 -11.14 7.12 6.57
CA GLN A 298 -12.00 6.00 6.18
C GLN A 298 -11.56 5.43 4.83
N ILE A 299 -11.33 6.29 3.83
CA ILE A 299 -10.89 5.88 2.49
C ILE A 299 -9.55 5.17 2.57
N LEU A 300 -8.57 5.76 3.27
CA LEU A 300 -7.24 5.19 3.42
C LEU A 300 -7.28 3.81 4.10
N LEU A 301 -8.03 3.68 5.19
CA LEU A 301 -8.20 2.41 5.91
C LEU A 301 -8.84 1.34 5.02
N THR A 302 -9.97 1.69 4.41
CA THR A 302 -10.76 0.75 3.60
C THR A 302 -9.94 0.29 2.40
N LEU A 303 -9.28 1.22 1.70
CA LEU A 303 -8.49 0.92 0.52
C LEU A 303 -7.24 0.09 0.84
N GLY A 304 -6.55 0.39 1.95
CA GLY A 304 -5.45 -0.44 2.45
C GLY A 304 -5.87 -1.88 2.73
N LEU A 305 -6.99 -2.07 3.43
CA LEU A 305 -7.55 -3.40 3.69
C LEU A 305 -8.01 -4.08 2.40
N CYS A 306 -8.65 -3.36 1.48
CA CYS A 306 -9.06 -3.93 0.20
C CYS A 306 -7.86 -4.41 -0.62
N TRP A 307 -6.76 -3.66 -0.70
CA TRP A 307 -5.53 -4.13 -1.35
C TRP A 307 -4.97 -5.37 -0.66
N PHE A 308 -4.86 -5.36 0.67
CA PHE A 308 -4.34 -6.49 1.42
C PHE A 308 -5.17 -7.77 1.18
N LEU A 309 -6.48 -7.67 1.33
CA LEU A 309 -7.41 -8.79 1.19
C LEU A 309 -7.56 -9.26 -0.26
N ALA A 310 -7.57 -8.35 -1.24
CA ALA A 310 -7.64 -8.72 -2.65
C ALA A 310 -6.39 -9.50 -3.09
N ALA A 311 -5.21 -9.13 -2.59
CA ALA A 311 -4.01 -9.90 -2.84
C ALA A 311 -4.07 -11.27 -2.16
N LEU A 312 -4.47 -11.33 -0.88
CA LEU A 312 -4.53 -12.59 -0.13
C LEU A 312 -5.59 -13.56 -0.69
N GLY A 313 -6.73 -13.04 -1.16
CA GLY A 313 -7.82 -13.85 -1.71
C GLY A 313 -7.48 -14.56 -3.02
N VAL A 314 -6.44 -14.13 -3.74
CA VAL A 314 -5.89 -14.88 -4.89
C VAL A 314 -5.31 -16.23 -4.44
N PHE A 315 -4.68 -16.26 -3.26
CA PHE A 315 -4.03 -17.45 -2.72
C PHE A 315 -4.97 -18.27 -1.84
N VAL A 316 -5.91 -17.63 -1.15
CA VAL A 316 -6.81 -18.26 -0.18
C VAL A 316 -8.26 -18.11 -0.63
N ARG A 317 -8.83 -19.18 -1.20
CA ARG A 317 -10.20 -19.17 -1.77
C ARG A 317 -11.30 -18.95 -0.74
N ASP A 318 -11.13 -19.49 0.47
CA ASP A 318 -12.14 -19.40 1.55
C ASP A 318 -12.13 -18.05 2.27
N LEU A 319 -11.20 -17.15 1.91
CA LEU A 319 -11.06 -15.85 2.55
C LEU A 319 -12.33 -15.00 2.40
N GLY A 320 -13.08 -15.13 1.29
CA GLY A 320 -14.34 -14.42 1.11
C GLY A 320 -15.36 -14.74 2.21
N GLN A 321 -15.52 -16.03 2.54
CA GLN A 321 -16.44 -16.47 3.60
C GLN A 321 -15.94 -16.05 4.99
N LEU A 322 -14.64 -16.22 5.26
CA LEU A 322 -14.01 -15.81 6.52
C LEU A 322 -14.23 -14.32 6.79
N ILE A 323 -13.98 -13.46 5.78
CA ILE A 323 -14.14 -12.01 5.93
C ILE A 323 -15.61 -11.63 6.18
N GLY A 324 -16.57 -12.32 5.58
CA GLY A 324 -18.00 -12.13 5.88
C GLY A 324 -18.32 -12.36 7.37
N PHE A 325 -17.81 -13.44 7.96
CA PHE A 325 -17.96 -13.71 9.39
C PHE A 325 -17.24 -12.68 10.26
N LEU A 326 -16.00 -12.32 9.90
CA LEU A 326 -15.22 -11.33 10.65
C LEU A 326 -15.87 -9.94 10.62
N LEU A 327 -16.44 -9.51 9.49
CA LEU A 327 -17.19 -8.26 9.40
C LEU A 327 -18.43 -8.31 10.29
N THR A 328 -19.15 -9.43 10.34
CA THR A 328 -20.30 -9.60 11.24
C THR A 328 -19.88 -9.49 12.70
N LEU A 329 -18.78 -10.15 13.10
CA LEU A 329 -18.25 -10.04 14.46
C LEU A 329 -17.81 -8.60 14.79
N TRP A 330 -17.10 -7.94 13.86
CA TRP A 330 -16.59 -6.59 14.03
C TRP A 330 -17.72 -5.55 14.12
N PHE A 331 -18.83 -5.78 13.40
CA PHE A 331 -20.05 -4.97 13.53
C PHE A 331 -20.55 -4.93 14.97
N PHE A 332 -20.71 -6.09 15.61
CA PHE A 332 -21.21 -6.17 16.99
C PHE A 332 -20.16 -5.79 18.04
N LEU A 333 -18.87 -5.95 17.74
CA LEU A 333 -17.78 -5.48 18.60
C LEU A 333 -17.69 -3.94 18.62
N THR A 334 -18.20 -3.29 17.59
CA THR A 334 -18.32 -1.84 17.52
C THR A 334 -19.68 -1.42 18.08
N PRO A 335 -19.80 -0.37 18.90
CA PRO A 335 -21.07 0.09 19.48
C PRO A 335 -21.93 0.82 18.45
N ILE A 336 -22.31 0.13 17.38
CA ILE A 336 -23.23 0.64 16.36
C ILE A 336 -24.67 0.44 16.84
N CYS A 337 -24.99 -0.78 17.29
CA CYS A 337 -26.30 -1.19 17.80
C CYS A 337 -26.58 -0.79 19.24
N TYR A 338 -25.61 -0.25 19.96
CA TYR A 338 -25.77 0.02 21.39
C TYR A 338 -24.93 1.22 21.84
N GLU A 339 -25.22 1.67 23.05
CA GLU A 339 -24.54 2.79 23.70
C GLU A 339 -23.16 2.41 24.23
N GLU A 340 -22.19 3.30 24.07
CA GLU A 340 -20.84 3.15 24.63
C GLU A 340 -20.86 3.02 26.16
N THR A 341 -21.83 3.65 26.83
CA THR A 341 -22.02 3.60 28.30
C THR A 341 -22.39 2.22 28.82
N LYS A 342 -22.94 1.35 27.96
CA LYS A 342 -23.32 -0.04 28.32
C LYS A 342 -22.15 -1.01 28.22
N LEU A 343 -20.99 -0.57 27.72
CA LEU A 343 -19.79 -1.40 27.65
C LEU A 343 -19.17 -1.57 29.05
N PRO A 344 -18.65 -2.77 29.38
CA PRO A 344 -17.84 -2.96 30.58
C PRO A 344 -16.65 -2.00 30.60
N ALA A 345 -16.36 -1.39 31.75
CA ALA A 345 -15.27 -0.41 31.88
C ALA A 345 -13.90 -0.96 31.42
N MET A 346 -13.67 -2.28 31.52
CA MET A 346 -12.44 -2.96 31.07
C MET A 346 -12.34 -3.08 29.54
N ALA A 347 -13.47 -3.08 28.83
CA ALA A 347 -13.50 -3.24 27.37
C ALA A 347 -13.25 -1.90 26.64
N LEU A 348 -13.61 -0.78 27.27
CA LEU A 348 -13.52 0.56 26.68
C LEU A 348 -12.10 0.93 26.19
N PRO A 349 -11.01 0.66 26.93
CA PRO A 349 -9.65 1.01 26.47
C PRO A 349 -9.18 0.17 25.28
N LEU A 350 -9.69 -1.06 25.12
CA LEU A 350 -9.36 -1.93 23.99
C LEU A 350 -10.20 -1.57 22.77
N LEU A 351 -11.52 -1.45 22.94
CA LEU A 351 -12.45 -1.10 21.87
C LEU A 351 -12.26 0.34 21.39
N GLY A 352 -11.83 1.25 22.25
CA GLY A 352 -11.48 2.63 21.87
C GLY A 352 -10.29 2.73 20.90
N LYS A 353 -9.51 1.66 20.73
CA LYS A 353 -8.43 1.57 19.72
C LYS A 353 -8.92 1.05 18.37
N ASN A 354 -10.14 0.54 18.29
CA ASN A 354 -10.73 0.08 17.03
C ASN A 354 -10.95 1.30 16.10
N PRO A 355 -10.40 1.31 14.88
CA PRO A 355 -10.50 2.46 14.00
C PRO A 355 -11.95 2.76 13.58
N ILE A 356 -12.78 1.72 13.42
CA ILE A 356 -14.20 1.89 13.08
C ILE A 356 -14.99 2.43 14.27
N PHE A 357 -14.63 2.05 15.51
CA PHE A 357 -15.21 2.64 16.71
C PHE A 357 -14.98 4.16 16.75
N VAL A 358 -13.73 4.59 16.55
CA VAL A 358 -13.37 6.02 16.52
C VAL A 358 -14.12 6.75 15.42
N LEU A 359 -14.24 6.13 14.24
CA LEU A 359 -14.96 6.70 13.11
C LEU A 359 -16.47 6.84 13.41
N VAL A 360 -17.12 5.79 13.90
CA VAL A 360 -18.55 5.79 14.28
C VAL A 360 -18.84 6.88 15.32
N ARG A 361 -18.01 6.99 16.36
CA ARG A 361 -18.14 8.05 17.36
C ARG A 361 -17.99 9.44 16.75
N ALA A 362 -17.02 9.64 15.86
CA ALA A 362 -16.85 10.92 15.16
C ALA A 362 -18.07 11.27 14.28
N TYR A 363 -18.63 10.31 13.55
CA TYR A 363 -19.87 10.52 12.77
C TYR A 363 -21.02 10.98 13.66
N ARG A 364 -21.19 10.38 14.84
CA ARG A 364 -22.22 10.78 15.80
C ARG A 364 -21.98 12.17 16.37
N LEU A 365 -20.75 12.50 16.76
CA LEU A 365 -20.41 13.83 17.28
C LEU A 365 -20.77 14.95 16.29
N ILE A 366 -20.41 14.76 15.01
CA ILE A 366 -20.61 15.80 14.00
C ILE A 366 -22.05 15.86 13.48
N LEU A 367 -22.77 14.73 13.42
CA LEU A 367 -24.12 14.66 12.83
C LEU A 367 -25.24 14.80 13.87
N LEU A 368 -25.02 14.36 15.11
CA LEU A 368 -26.06 14.33 16.14
C LEU A 368 -25.81 15.34 17.26
N ASP A 369 -24.57 15.46 17.73
CA ASP A 369 -24.26 16.29 18.92
C ASP A 369 -23.87 17.72 18.56
N GLY A 370 -23.67 18.02 17.28
CA GLY A 370 -23.30 19.36 16.82
C GLY A 370 -21.85 19.75 17.17
N ARG A 371 -20.99 18.77 17.49
CA ARG A 371 -19.63 19.00 17.99
C ARG A 371 -18.57 18.66 16.94
N PRO A 372 -17.41 19.33 16.95
CA PRO A 372 -16.28 18.90 16.12
C PRO A 372 -15.80 17.50 16.53
N PRO A 373 -15.14 16.77 15.63
CA PRO A 373 -14.55 15.47 15.97
C PRO A 373 -13.45 15.63 17.02
N GLU A 374 -13.31 14.62 17.88
CA GLU A 374 -12.25 14.59 18.90
C GLU A 374 -10.87 14.46 18.26
N TRP A 375 -10.12 15.56 18.22
CA TRP A 375 -8.85 15.63 17.49
C TRP A 375 -7.83 14.60 17.97
N ALA A 376 -7.76 14.34 19.28
CA ALA A 376 -6.83 13.38 19.88
C ALA A 376 -7.03 11.92 19.41
N ALA A 377 -8.28 11.54 19.12
CA ALA A 377 -8.59 10.23 18.55
C ALA A 377 -8.45 10.27 17.02
N MET A 378 -8.83 11.39 16.40
CA MET A 378 -8.80 11.57 14.95
C MET A 378 -7.38 11.47 14.38
N TRP A 379 -6.38 12.17 14.93
CA TRP A 379 -5.03 12.08 14.38
C TRP A 379 -4.44 10.67 14.47
N LYS A 380 -4.77 9.92 15.53
CA LYS A 380 -4.35 8.51 15.69
C LYS A 380 -4.99 7.63 14.62
N LEU A 381 -6.28 7.85 14.34
CA LEU A 381 -6.98 7.18 13.24
C LEU A 381 -6.34 7.51 11.90
N TRP A 382 -6.01 8.78 11.62
CA TRP A 382 -5.32 9.18 10.39
C TRP A 382 -3.98 8.47 10.21
N VAL A 383 -3.14 8.43 11.26
CA VAL A 383 -1.85 7.75 11.23
C VAL A 383 -2.03 6.24 11.02
N ALA A 384 -2.96 5.61 11.74
CA ALA A 384 -3.24 4.19 11.60
C ALA A 384 -3.76 3.84 10.19
N SER A 385 -4.72 4.63 9.68
CA SER A 385 -5.26 4.46 8.33
C SER A 385 -4.20 4.65 7.25
N ALA A 386 -3.31 5.64 7.40
CA ALA A 386 -2.20 5.86 6.47
C ALA A 386 -1.20 4.70 6.50
N ALA A 387 -0.90 4.16 7.69
CA ALA A 387 -0.03 2.98 7.82
C ALA A 387 -0.65 1.75 7.14
N VAL A 388 -1.94 1.48 7.36
CA VAL A 388 -2.67 0.38 6.72
C VAL A 388 -2.75 0.57 5.20
N PHE A 389 -2.97 1.79 4.73
CA PHE A 389 -2.98 2.14 3.32
C PHE A 389 -1.65 1.80 2.63
N VAL A 390 -0.54 2.25 3.20
CA VAL A 390 0.80 2.00 2.66
C VAL A 390 1.17 0.52 2.74
N ALA A 391 0.94 -0.12 3.89
CA ALA A 391 1.24 -1.53 4.07
C ALA A 391 0.42 -2.42 3.13
N GLY A 392 -0.88 -2.14 2.98
CA GLY A 392 -1.78 -2.85 2.08
C GLY A 392 -1.39 -2.69 0.62
N HIS A 393 -1.07 -1.46 0.18
CA HIS A 393 -0.58 -1.21 -1.18
C HIS A 393 0.74 -1.93 -1.45
N ALA A 394 1.72 -1.80 -0.55
CA ALA A 394 3.03 -2.44 -0.70
C ALA A 394 2.92 -3.97 -0.79
N TRP A 395 2.04 -4.56 0.03
CA TRP A 395 1.73 -5.99 -0.01
C TRP A 395 1.14 -6.41 -1.36
N PHE A 396 0.13 -5.69 -1.85
CA PHE A 396 -0.50 -5.96 -3.14
C PHE A 396 0.50 -5.78 -4.29
N TYR A 397 1.27 -4.69 -4.28
CA TYR A 397 2.27 -4.38 -5.30
C TYR A 397 3.35 -5.47 -5.41
N LYS A 398 3.74 -6.06 -4.27
CA LYS A 398 4.71 -7.15 -4.24
C LYS A 398 4.11 -8.43 -4.85
N LEU A 399 2.87 -8.77 -4.50
CA LEU A 399 2.23 -10.02 -4.92
C LEU A 399 1.65 -9.98 -6.34
N ARG A 400 1.40 -8.80 -6.91
CA ARG A 400 0.76 -8.66 -8.23
C ARG A 400 1.50 -9.38 -9.36
N LYS A 401 2.82 -9.57 -9.23
CA LYS A 401 3.64 -10.30 -10.21
C LYS A 401 3.23 -11.77 -10.34
N SER A 402 2.69 -12.37 -9.28
CA SER A 402 2.30 -13.79 -9.23
C SER A 402 0.82 -14.02 -9.55
N PHE A 403 0.01 -12.98 -9.74
CA PHE A 403 -1.43 -13.15 -9.94
C PHE A 403 -1.77 -13.88 -11.25
N ALA A 404 -1.03 -13.60 -12.33
CA ALA A 404 -1.28 -14.20 -13.64
C ALA A 404 -1.06 -15.73 -13.63
N ASP A 405 -0.14 -16.20 -12.80
CA ASP A 405 0.22 -17.63 -12.71
C ASP A 405 -0.78 -18.44 -11.86
N ILE A 406 -1.48 -17.79 -10.93
CA ILE A 406 -2.33 -18.46 -9.92
C ILE A 406 -3.82 -18.44 -10.28
N ILE A 407 -4.30 -17.30 -10.78
CA ILE A 407 -5.67 -17.13 -11.30
C ILE A 407 -5.84 -17.99 -12.54
#